data_AF-A0A6N3I2B6-F1
#
_entry.id   AF-A0A6N3I2B6-F1
#
_cell.length_a   1.000
_cell.length_b   1.000
_cell.length_c   1.000
_cell.angle_alpha   90.00
_cell.angle_beta   90.00
_cell.angle_gamma   90.00
#
_symmetry.space_group_name_H-M   'P 1'
#
loop_
_entity.id
_entity.type
_entity.pdbx_description
1 polymer ?
#
loop_
_entity_poly.entity_id
_entity_poly.type
_entity_poly.pdbx_seq_one_letter_code
_entity_poly.pdbx_strand_id
1 'polypeptide(L)'
;MNLLIKNVTSDFEDINALERLNNEAFPAEERMEIDEMMQLISRQIIEVTAVYDDSTFVGFYALSVRKPTAYVFFLAIDSSKRSRGYGSKALALMKKQYAGYQIVLDRYGSYR
;
A
#
# COMPACT_ATOMS: atom_id res chain seq x y z
N MET A 1 -3.45 18.99 4.20
CA MET A 1 -3.34 17.57 3.78
C MET A 1 -3.93 16.69 4.86
N ASN A 2 -5.16 16.27 4.63
CA ASN A 2 -5.92 15.38 5.51
C ASN A 2 -6.11 14.08 4.74
N LEU A 3 -5.37 13.04 5.13
CA LEU A 3 -5.39 11.79 4.38
C LEU A 3 -6.50 10.88 4.88
N LEU A 4 -7.24 10.32 3.93
CA LEU A 4 -8.25 9.30 4.15
C LEU A 4 -7.72 7.97 3.62
N ILE A 5 -8.18 6.88 4.22
CA ILE A 5 -7.82 5.53 3.81
C ILE A 5 -9.07 4.71 3.51
N LYS A 6 -8.96 3.83 2.52
CA LYS A 6 -10.01 2.86 2.16
C LYS A 6 -9.36 1.50 1.95
N ASN A 7 -9.96 0.45 2.52
CA ASN A 7 -9.53 -0.91 2.21
C ASN A 7 -9.89 -1.23 0.76
N VAL A 8 -8.99 -1.92 0.07
CA VAL A 8 -9.22 -2.43 -1.28
C VAL A 8 -9.96 -3.76 -1.17
N THR A 9 -11.06 -3.87 -1.90
CA THR A 9 -11.96 -5.03 -1.97
C THR A 9 -12.17 -5.44 -3.42
N SER A 10 -12.87 -6.55 -3.67
CA SER A 10 -13.12 -7.08 -5.03
C SER A 10 -13.80 -6.10 -5.99
N ASP A 11 -14.53 -5.12 -5.47
CA ASP A 11 -15.30 -4.10 -6.17
C ASP A 11 -14.64 -2.70 -6.10
N PHE A 12 -13.35 -2.63 -5.80
CA PHE A 12 -12.63 -1.37 -5.64
C PHE A 12 -12.64 -0.51 -6.91
N GLU A 13 -13.29 0.66 -6.84
CA GLU A 13 -13.55 1.54 -7.99
C GLU A 13 -12.28 2.11 -8.64
N ASP A 14 -11.22 2.33 -7.85
CA ASP A 14 -9.96 2.93 -8.30
C ASP A 14 -8.89 1.88 -8.67
N ILE A 15 -9.29 0.66 -9.04
CA ILE A 15 -8.36 -0.45 -9.34
C ILE A 15 -7.34 -0.10 -10.42
N ASN A 16 -7.76 0.62 -11.46
CA ASN A 16 -6.87 1.07 -12.54
C ASN A 16 -5.81 2.07 -12.06
N ALA A 17 -6.14 2.91 -11.07
CA ALA A 17 -5.19 3.85 -10.48
C ALA A 17 -4.17 3.13 -9.60
N LEU A 18 -4.62 2.12 -8.86
CA LEU A 18 -3.78 1.24 -8.07
C LEU A 18 -2.82 0.44 -8.96
N GLU A 19 -3.30 -0.20 -10.02
CA GLU A 19 -2.48 -0.93 -10.99
C GLU A 19 -1.41 -0.06 -11.63
N ARG A 20 -1.80 1.12 -12.13
CA ARG A 20 -0.87 2.06 -12.74
C ARG A 20 0.23 2.45 -11.77
N LEU A 21 -0.11 2.78 -10.53
CA LEU A 21 0.87 3.18 -9.52
C LEU A 21 1.76 2.00 -9.11
N ASN A 22 1.23 0.80 -8.99
CA ASN A 22 2.01 -0.40 -8.72
C ASN A 22 3.08 -0.64 -9.80
N ASN A 23 2.67 -0.55 -11.07
CA ASN A 23 3.55 -0.73 -12.22
C ASN A 23 4.59 0.38 -12.37
N GLU A 24 4.26 1.61 -11.95
CA GLU A 24 5.19 2.74 -11.92
C GLU A 24 6.21 2.60 -10.77
N ALA A 25 5.75 2.17 -9.60
CA ALA A 25 6.55 2.15 -8.38
C ALA A 25 7.50 0.95 -8.30
N PHE A 26 7.13 -0.19 -8.88
CA PHE A 26 7.85 -1.45 -8.76
C PHE A 26 8.12 -2.06 -10.14
N PRO A 27 9.39 -2.41 -10.45
CA PRO A 27 9.72 -3.13 -11.69
C PRO A 27 9.10 -4.54 -11.69
N ALA A 28 9.03 -5.17 -12.87
CA ALA A 28 8.35 -6.45 -13.05
C ALA A 28 8.89 -7.56 -12.12
N GLU A 29 10.17 -7.52 -11.77
CA GLU A 29 10.83 -8.50 -10.90
C GLU A 29 10.53 -8.30 -9.40
N GLU A 30 10.04 -7.11 -9.01
CA GLU A 30 9.79 -6.74 -7.61
C GLU A 30 8.30 -6.57 -7.30
N ARG A 31 7.44 -6.52 -8.32
CA ARG A 31 6.02 -6.20 -8.17
C ARG A 31 5.13 -7.46 -8.10
N MET A 32 4.00 -7.32 -7.42
CA MET A 32 2.88 -8.26 -7.48
C MET A 32 1.84 -7.72 -8.46
N GLU A 33 1.42 -8.54 -9.42
CA GLU A 33 0.37 -8.16 -10.37
C GLU A 33 -0.99 -7.98 -9.65
N ILE A 34 -1.87 -7.14 -10.19
CA ILE A 34 -3.12 -6.78 -9.50
C ILE A 34 -4.06 -7.98 -9.35
N ASP A 35 -4.16 -8.85 -10.34
CA ASP A 35 -4.98 -10.06 -10.23
C ASP A 35 -4.51 -10.96 -9.08
N GLU A 36 -3.19 -11.10 -8.88
CA GLU A 36 -2.63 -11.83 -7.75
C GLU A 36 -2.96 -11.13 -6.43
N MET A 37 -2.80 -9.81 -6.37
CA MET A 37 -3.14 -9.00 -5.20
C MET A 37 -4.61 -9.20 -4.78
N MET A 38 -5.54 -9.16 -5.75
CA MET A 38 -6.97 -9.36 -5.52
C MET A 38 -7.30 -10.79 -5.06
N GLN A 39 -6.62 -11.80 -5.61
CA GLN A 39 -6.75 -13.17 -5.13
C GLN A 39 -6.29 -13.31 -3.68
N LEU A 40 -5.15 -12.71 -3.30
CA LEU A 40 -4.64 -12.76 -1.93
C LEU A 40 -5.53 -11.99 -0.95
N ILE A 41 -6.11 -10.86 -1.36
CA ILE A 41 -7.13 -10.12 -0.59
C ILE A 41 -8.35 -11.01 -0.32
N SER A 42 -8.90 -11.66 -1.35
CA SER A 42 -10.09 -12.52 -1.19
C SER A 42 -9.86 -13.72 -0.26
N ARG A 43 -8.60 -14.19 -0.16
CA ARG A 43 -8.17 -15.26 0.75
C ARG A 43 -7.73 -14.74 2.13
N GLN A 44 -7.83 -13.43 2.39
CA GLN A 44 -7.41 -12.78 3.62
C GLN A 44 -5.93 -13.02 3.97
N ILE A 45 -5.08 -13.17 2.94
CA ILE A 45 -3.63 -13.40 3.11
C ILE A 45 -2.90 -12.06 3.27
N ILE A 46 -3.36 -11.05 2.53
CA ILE A 46 -2.87 -9.68 2.59
C ILE A 46 -4.02 -8.70 2.78
N GLU A 47 -3.71 -7.55 3.34
CA GLU A 47 -4.57 -6.37 3.38
C GLU A 47 -3.96 -5.29 2.51
N VAL A 48 -4.76 -4.65 1.67
CA VAL A 48 -4.32 -3.52 0.84
C VAL A 48 -5.20 -2.31 1.15
N THR A 49 -4.57 -1.18 1.38
CA THR A 49 -5.23 0.07 1.74
C THR A 49 -4.82 1.17 0.76
N ALA A 50 -5.80 1.77 0.11
CA ALA A 50 -5.65 2.95 -0.71
C ALA A 50 -5.65 4.22 0.15
N VAL A 51 -4.83 5.20 -0.23
CA VAL A 51 -4.65 6.48 0.46
C VAL A 51 -5.12 7.61 -0.45
N TYR A 52 -5.93 8.51 0.10
CA TYR A 52 -6.51 9.65 -0.59
C TYR A 52 -6.20 10.95 0.13
N ASP A 53 -6.09 12.04 -0.64
CA ASP A 53 -6.16 13.42 -0.15
C ASP A 53 -7.42 14.02 -0.75
N ASP A 54 -8.41 14.27 0.10
CA ASP A 54 -9.79 14.50 -0.31
C ASP A 54 -10.30 13.36 -1.24
N SER A 55 -10.65 13.67 -2.49
CA SER A 55 -11.08 12.68 -3.50
C SER A 55 -9.95 12.18 -4.40
N THR A 56 -8.72 12.64 -4.19
CA THR A 56 -7.58 12.29 -5.06
C THR A 56 -6.84 11.08 -4.52
N PHE A 57 -6.75 10.02 -5.31
CA PHE A 57 -5.86 8.88 -5.01
C PHE A 57 -4.40 9.36 -4.98
N VAL A 58 -3.67 9.06 -3.90
CA VAL A 58 -2.27 9.50 -3.72
C VAL A 58 -1.29 8.36 -3.48
N GLY A 59 -1.78 7.16 -3.16
CA GLY A 59 -0.91 6.02 -2.88
C GLY A 59 -1.65 4.81 -2.35
N PHE A 60 -0.89 3.77 -2.05
CA PHE A 60 -1.41 2.59 -1.35
C PHE A 60 -0.31 1.95 -0.49
N TYR A 61 -0.73 1.08 0.41
CA TYR A 61 0.15 0.14 1.10
C TYR A 61 -0.49 -1.25 1.20
N ALA A 62 0.34 -2.28 1.18
CA ALA A 62 -0.06 -3.69 1.26
C ALA A 62 0.72 -4.41 2.36
N LEU A 63 0.02 -5.15 3.23
CA LEU A 63 0.60 -5.85 4.38
C LEU A 63 0.11 -7.29 4.50
N SER A 64 0.94 -8.19 5.03
CA SER A 64 0.45 -9.40 5.72
C SER A 64 0.35 -9.11 7.21
N VAL A 65 -0.84 -9.30 7.79
CA VAL A 65 -1.13 -8.95 9.18
C VAL A 65 -1.33 -10.22 9.99
N ARG A 66 -0.39 -10.53 10.89
CA ARG A 66 -0.46 -11.69 11.80
C ARG A 66 0.18 -11.32 13.12
N LYS A 67 -0.62 -11.27 14.20
CA LYS A 67 -0.11 -10.90 15.53
C LYS A 67 1.14 -11.71 15.90
N PRO A 68 2.20 -11.07 16.40
CA PRO A 68 2.27 -9.65 16.79
C PRO A 68 2.71 -8.68 15.68
N THR A 69 2.81 -9.11 14.42
CA THR A 69 3.49 -8.38 13.34
C THR A 69 2.54 -7.95 12.21
N ALA A 70 2.81 -6.79 11.62
CA ALA A 70 2.25 -6.37 10.34
C ALA A 70 3.41 -6.14 9.38
N TYR A 71 3.60 -7.06 8.43
CA TYR A 71 4.71 -7.03 7.48
C TYR A 71 4.30 -6.27 6.22
N VAL A 72 5.00 -5.20 5.88
CA VAL A 72 4.72 -4.36 4.71
C VAL A 72 5.41 -4.94 3.49
N PHE A 73 4.65 -5.36 2.48
CA PHE A 73 5.19 -5.76 1.18
C PHE A 73 5.42 -4.55 0.29
N PHE A 74 4.41 -3.68 0.18
CA PHE A 74 4.40 -2.57 -0.75
C PHE A 74 3.97 -1.30 -0.04
N LEU A 75 4.67 -0.21 -0.33
CA LEU A 75 4.27 1.15 0.02
C LEU A 75 4.64 2.05 -1.16
N ALA A 76 3.64 2.61 -1.83
CA ALA A 76 3.84 3.48 -2.98
C ALA A 76 3.05 4.78 -2.82
N ILE A 77 3.71 5.89 -3.11
CA ILE A 77 3.11 7.21 -3.26
C ILE A 77 3.31 7.63 -4.72
N ASP A 78 2.25 8.17 -5.33
CA ASP A 78 2.26 8.72 -6.68
C ASP A 78 3.45 9.69 -6.86
N SER A 79 4.26 9.50 -7.90
CA SER A 79 5.50 10.26 -8.08
C SER A 79 5.28 11.77 -8.16
N SER A 80 4.15 12.22 -8.73
CA SER A 80 3.80 13.65 -8.81
C SER A 80 3.53 14.28 -7.44
N LYS A 81 3.24 13.46 -6.42
CA LYS A 81 2.94 13.85 -5.04
C LYS A 81 4.11 13.63 -4.07
N ARG A 82 5.22 13.03 -4.50
CA ARG A 82 6.40 12.80 -3.64
C ARG A 82 7.05 14.12 -3.19
N SER A 83 7.87 14.04 -2.14
CA SER A 83 8.54 15.18 -1.49
C SER A 83 7.60 16.24 -0.89
N ARG A 84 6.32 15.89 -0.65
CA ARG A 84 5.32 16.74 0.01
C ARG A 84 4.82 16.20 1.35
N GLY A 85 5.47 15.15 1.88
CA GLY A 85 5.15 14.54 3.17
C GLY A 85 4.08 13.44 3.17
N TYR A 86 3.55 13.04 2.00
CA TYR A 86 2.54 11.97 1.90
C TYR A 86 3.01 10.64 2.48
N GLY A 87 4.25 10.22 2.18
CA GLY A 87 4.81 8.97 2.72
C GLY A 87 4.84 8.95 4.25
N SER A 88 5.31 10.03 4.89
CA SER A 88 5.34 10.12 6.35
C SER A 88 3.94 10.11 6.96
N LYS A 89 2.95 10.75 6.32
CA LYS A 89 1.56 10.70 6.79
C LYS A 89 0.91 9.34 6.58
N ALA A 90 1.19 8.67 5.46
CA ALA A 90 0.72 7.30 5.21
C ALA A 90 1.29 6.32 6.25
N LEU A 91 2.57 6.45 6.61
CA LEU A 91 3.17 5.67 7.70
C LEU A 91 2.52 5.96 9.07
N ALA A 92 2.17 7.21 9.35
CA ALA A 92 1.46 7.57 10.58
C ALA A 92 0.04 6.98 10.62
N LEU A 93 -0.68 6.98 9.49
CA LEU A 93 -1.98 6.32 9.36
C LEU A 93 -1.87 4.81 9.54
N MET A 94 -0.89 4.17 8.90
CA MET A 94 -0.61 2.74 9.03
C MET A 94 -0.32 2.36 10.50
N LYS A 95 0.49 3.14 11.22
CA LYS A 95 0.74 2.96 12.67
C LYS A 95 -0.54 3.05 13.50
N LYS A 96 -1.48 3.92 13.13
CA LYS A 96 -2.77 4.05 13.80
C LYS A 96 -3.69 2.86 13.47
N GLN A 97 -3.75 2.44 12.21
CA GLN A 97 -4.58 1.33 11.75
C GLN A 97 -4.16 0.01 12.39
N TYR A 98 -2.85 -0.25 12.48
CA TYR A 98 -2.28 -1.46 13.07
C TYR A 98 -1.74 -1.22 14.48
N ALA A 99 -2.45 -0.41 15.28
CA ALA A 99 -2.07 -0.16 16.67
C ALA A 99 -1.98 -1.47 17.46
N GLY A 100 -0.85 -1.68 18.15
CA GLY A 100 -0.57 -2.91 18.90
C GLY A 100 0.14 -4.00 18.09
N TYR A 101 0.48 -3.75 16.82
CA TYR A 101 1.33 -4.62 16.00
C TYR A 101 2.71 -3.99 15.83
N GLN A 102 3.74 -4.82 15.75
CA GLN A 102 5.05 -4.41 15.26
C GLN A 102 4.98 -4.31 13.74
N ILE A 103 5.07 -3.09 13.21
CA ILE A 103 5.17 -2.88 11.76
C ILE A 103 6.60 -3.15 11.33
N VAL A 104 6.77 -4.08 10.40
CA VAL A 104 8.06 -4.47 9.83
C VAL A 104 8.05 -4.13 8.35
N LEU A 105 9.04 -3.36 7.92
CA LEU A 105 9.30 -3.02 6.53
C LEU A 105 10.76 -3.39 6.28
N ASP A 106 11.00 -4.23 5.28
CA ASP A 106 12.36 -4.50 4.79
C ASP A 106 12.53 -3.88 3.40
N ARG A 107 13.74 -3.41 3.11
CA ARG A 107 14.09 -2.90 1.79
C ARG A 107 14.69 -4.06 1.01
N TYR A 108 13.91 -4.68 0.14
CA TYR A 108 14.49 -5.45 -0.95
C TYR A 108 15.24 -4.47 -1.87
N GLY A 109 16.57 -4.50 -1.80
CA GLY A 109 17.45 -3.87 -2.76
C GLY A 109 18.38 -4.94 -3.27
N SER A 110 18.30 -5.24 -4.55
CA SER A 110 19.36 -6.01 -5.22
C SER A 110 20.69 -5.30 -4.96
N TYR A 111 21.63 -6.00 -4.33
CA TYR A 111 23.02 -5.56 -4.28
C TYR A 111 23.49 -5.48 -5.74
N ARG A 112 23.57 -4.25 -6.27
CA ARG A 112 24.34 -3.93 -7.46
C ARG A 112 25.52 -3.08 -7.03
#